data_AF-A0AAV4BIY7-F1
#
_entry.id   AF-A0AAV4BIY7-F1
#
_cell.length_a   1.000
_cell.length_b   1.000
_cell.length_c   1.000
_cell.angle_alpha   90.00
_cell.angle_beta   90.00
_cell.angle_gamma   90.00
#
_symmetry.space_group_name_H-M   'P 1'
#
loop_
_entity.id
_entity.type
_entity.pdbx_description
1 polymer ?
#
loop_
_entity_poly.entity_id
_entity_poly.type
_entity_poly.pdbx_seq_one_letter_code
_entity_poly.pdbx_strand_id
1 'polypeptide(L)'
;MSRIRRHQAKFVGHIMRREGLENLVTTGRMEGKKSKGRQREKMLDGMTSWMGTKRVTDALSESWDRESWKDIIANAKGQGT
;
A
#
# COMPACT_ATOMS: atom_id res chain seq x y z
N MET A 1 15.26 -3.72 -2.71
CA MET A 1 13.84 -4.15 -2.78
C MET A 1 13.69 -5.33 -3.72
N SER A 2 13.06 -6.43 -3.29
CA SER A 2 12.87 -7.64 -4.11
C SER A 2 11.92 -7.39 -5.29
N ARG A 3 11.98 -8.25 -6.32
CA ARG A 3 11.09 -8.18 -7.50
C ARG A 3 9.63 -8.17 -7.08
N ILE A 4 9.25 -9.01 -6.10
CA ILE A 4 7.87 -9.11 -5.59
C ILE A 4 7.40 -7.79 -4.98
N ARG A 5 8.18 -7.21 -4.05
CA ARG A 5 7.82 -5.93 -3.39
C ARG A 5 7.65 -4.80 -4.41
N ARG A 6 8.48 -4.77 -5.46
CA ARG A 6 8.34 -3.79 -6.56
C ARG A 6 7.02 -3.95 -7.32
N HIS A 7 6.57 -5.17 -7.58
CA HIS A 7 5.28 -5.40 -8.24
C HIS A 7 4.11 -5.01 -7.33
N GLN A 8 4.18 -5.34 -6.04
CA GLN A 8 3.18 -4.91 -5.06
C GLN A 8 3.06 -3.39 -4.99
N ALA A 9 4.19 -2.67 -4.98
CA ALA A 9 4.21 -1.21 -4.96
C ALA A 9 3.64 -0.57 -6.24
N LYS A 10 3.96 -1.14 -7.41
CA LYS A 10 3.34 -0.72 -8.67
C LYS A 10 1.82 -0.95 -8.67
N PHE A 11 1.38 -2.08 -8.16
CA PHE A 11 -0.04 -2.43 -8.08
C PHE A 11 -0.81 -1.48 -7.16
N VAL A 12 -0.29 -1.18 -5.97
CA VAL A 12 -0.91 -0.19 -5.06
C VAL A 12 -0.95 1.19 -5.69
N GLY A 13 0.14 1.68 -6.27
CA GLY A 13 0.13 2.97 -6.97
C GLY A 13 -0.80 3.01 -8.20
N HIS A 14 -1.09 1.86 -8.81
CA HIS A 14 -2.09 1.76 -9.88
C HIS A 14 -3.51 1.87 -9.32
N ILE A 15 -3.84 1.10 -8.28
CA ILE A 15 -5.15 1.15 -7.61
C ILE A 15 -5.42 2.54 -7.05
N MET A 16 -4.43 3.15 -6.41
CA MET A 16 -4.65 4.40 -5.69
C MET A 16 -4.90 5.59 -6.63
N ARG A 17 -4.35 5.56 -7.85
CA ARG A 17 -4.57 6.62 -8.85
C ARG A 17 -5.75 6.36 -9.80
N ARG A 18 -6.37 5.19 -9.71
CA ARG A 18 -7.56 4.84 -10.48
C ARG A 18 -8.74 4.84 -9.53
N GLU A 19 -9.73 5.70 -9.73
CA GLU A 19 -10.93 5.78 -8.87
C GLU A 19 -11.93 4.65 -9.17
N GLY A 20 -11.45 3.40 -9.14
CA GLY A 20 -12.24 2.18 -9.38
C GLY A 20 -12.70 1.50 -8.10
N LEU A 21 -13.35 0.35 -8.26
CA LEU A 21 -13.82 -0.47 -7.13
C LEU A 21 -12.67 -0.86 -6.20
N GLU A 22 -11.51 -1.24 -6.77
CA GLU A 22 -10.32 -1.62 -6.01
C GLU A 22 -9.84 -0.49 -5.10
N ASN A 23 -9.96 0.77 -5.55
CA ASN A 23 -9.62 1.95 -4.76
C ASN A 23 -10.58 2.12 -3.59
N LEU A 24 -11.89 2.04 -3.84
CA LEU A 24 -12.93 2.15 -2.82
C LEU A 24 -12.81 1.04 -1.76
N VAL A 25 -12.50 -0.19 -2.19
CA VAL A 25 -12.25 -1.34 -1.29
C VAL A 25 -11.02 -1.11 -0.42
N THR A 26 -9.94 -0.59 -1.02
CA THR A 26 -8.65 -0.38 -0.37
C THR A 26 -8.69 0.76 0.63
N THR A 27 -9.35 1.86 0.27
CA THR A 27 -9.53 3.05 1.12
C THR A 27 -10.63 2.88 2.17
N GLY A 28 -11.45 1.83 2.06
CA GLY A 28 -12.55 1.57 2.98
C GLY A 28 -13.74 2.51 2.80
N ARG A 29 -13.89 3.12 1.61
CA ARG A 29 -15.01 4.01 1.25
C ARG A 29 -16.28 3.27 0.83
N MET A 30 -16.20 1.96 0.61
CA MET A 30 -17.40 1.15 0.34
C MET A 30 -18.29 1.06 1.58
N GLU A 31 -19.60 1.15 1.36
CA GLU A 31 -20.60 0.92 2.39
C GLU A 31 -20.65 -0.54 2.85
N GLY A 32 -20.99 -0.74 4.11
CA GLY A 32 -21.03 -2.05 4.77
C GLY A 32 -19.82 -2.32 5.67
N LYS A 33 -20.04 -3.13 6.71
CA LYS A 33 -18.97 -3.55 7.64
C LYS A 33 -18.41 -4.89 7.18
N LYS A 34 -17.09 -5.02 7.16
CA LYS A 34 -16.44 -6.33 7.02
C LYS A 34 -16.84 -7.22 8.19
N SER A 35 -17.02 -8.51 7.93
CA SER A 35 -17.33 -9.47 8.99
C SER A 35 -16.25 -9.44 10.08
N LYS A 36 -16.68 -9.51 11.34
CA LYS A 36 -15.76 -9.62 12.48
C LYS A 36 -15.20 -11.05 12.52
N GLY A 37 -13.89 -11.18 12.40
CA GLY A 37 -13.14 -12.44 12.50
C GLY A 37 -11.68 -12.15 12.85
N ARG A 38 -10.84 -13.19 12.98
CA ARG A 38 -9.40 -13.01 13.22
C ARG A 38 -8.79 -12.19 12.07
N GLN A 39 -8.20 -11.05 12.39
CA GLN A 39 -7.51 -10.22 11.41
C GLN A 39 -6.34 -11.00 10.83
N ARG A 40 -6.35 -11.22 9.51
CA ARG A 40 -5.19 -11.72 8.77
C ARG A 40 -4.27 -10.56 8.44
N GLU A 41 -2.97 -10.80 8.38
CA GLU A 41 -2.04 -9.84 7.79
C GLU A 41 -2.44 -9.56 6.35
N LYS A 42 -2.56 -8.29 6.02
CA LYS A 42 -2.83 -7.83 4.65
C LYS A 42 -1.51 -7.54 3.97
N MET A 43 -1.51 -7.62 2.64
CA MET A 43 -0.40 -7.17 1.81
C MET A 43 0.07 -5.75 2.20
N LEU A 44 -0.87 -4.85 2.54
CA LEU A 44 -0.57 -3.49 2.99
C LEU A 44 0.14 -3.43 4.34
N ASP A 45 -0.16 -4.34 5.26
CA ASP A 45 0.51 -4.41 6.57
C ASP A 45 1.99 -4.80 6.36
N GLY A 46 2.25 -5.83 5.54
CA GLY A 46 3.61 -6.17 5.12
C GLY A 46 4.30 -5.03 4.36
N MET A 47 3.55 -4.27 3.56
CA MET A 47 4.03 -3.07 2.87
C MET A 47 4.59 -2.03 3.82
N THR A 48 3.82 -1.70 4.86
CA THR A 48 4.22 -0.70 5.84
C THR A 48 5.50 -1.09 6.57
N SER A 49 5.65 -2.38 6.87
CA SER A 49 6.86 -2.94 7.47
C SER A 49 8.10 -2.69 6.59
N TRP A 50 8.07 -3.06 5.30
CA TRP A 50 9.26 -2.90 4.45
C TRP A 50 9.45 -1.49 3.87
N MET A 51 8.44 -0.62 3.91
CA MET A 51 8.57 0.81 3.58
C MET A 51 8.98 1.67 4.77
N GLY A 52 8.98 1.13 6.00
CA GLY A 52 9.29 1.89 7.21
C GLY A 52 8.23 2.93 7.58
N THR A 53 7.00 2.80 7.07
CA THR A 53 5.88 3.70 7.40
C THR A 53 5.11 3.18 8.60
N LYS A 54 4.67 4.07 9.50
CA LYS A 54 3.95 3.66 10.72
C LYS A 54 2.51 3.21 10.48
N ARG A 55 1.84 3.73 9.44
CA ARG A 55 0.44 3.41 9.14
C ARG A 55 0.26 3.12 7.66
N VAL A 56 -0.69 2.23 7.35
CA VAL A 56 -1.09 1.94 5.97
C VAL A 56 -1.58 3.20 5.25
N THR A 57 -2.29 4.07 5.97
CA THR A 57 -2.78 5.35 5.43
C THR A 57 -1.67 6.25 4.90
N ASP A 58 -0.49 6.21 5.50
CA ASP A 58 0.64 7.07 5.11
C ASP A 58 1.17 6.60 3.75
N ALA A 59 1.40 5.30 3.60
CA ALA A 59 1.78 4.69 2.32
C ALA A 59 0.74 4.89 1.22
N LEU A 60 -0.55 4.80 1.55
CA LEU A 60 -1.63 5.06 0.60
C LEU A 60 -1.65 6.54 0.17
N SER A 61 -1.42 7.47 1.09
CA SER A 61 -1.38 8.91 0.82
C SER A 61 -0.26 9.27 -0.15
N GLU A 62 0.94 8.75 0.06
CA GLU A 62 2.09 8.96 -0.82
C GLU A 62 1.89 8.39 -2.22
N SER A 63 1.12 7.30 -2.34
CA SER A 63 0.92 6.63 -3.62
C SER A 63 0.06 7.42 -4.63
N TRP A 64 -0.67 8.43 -4.16
CA TRP A 64 -1.46 9.33 -5.02
C TRP A 64 -0.54 10.15 -5.93
N ASP A 65 0.56 10.66 -5.39
CA ASP A 65 1.56 11.35 -6.20
C ASP A 65 2.42 10.35 -6.97
N ARG A 66 2.70 10.64 -8.24
CA ARG A 66 3.45 9.70 -9.09
C ARG A 66 4.95 9.75 -8.83
N GLU A 67 5.50 10.93 -8.60
CA GLU A 67 6.95 11.12 -8.46
C GLU A 67 7.39 10.74 -7.04
N SER A 68 6.69 11.22 -5.99
CA SER A 68 6.90 10.80 -4.59
C SER A 68 6.85 9.27 -4.47
N TRP A 69 5.86 8.62 -5.10
CA TRP A 69 5.73 7.17 -5.05
C TRP A 69 6.89 6.43 -5.73
N LYS A 70 7.39 6.95 -6.87
CA LYS A 70 8.57 6.38 -7.52
C LYS A 70 9.80 6.53 -6.64
N ASP A 71 9.97 7.71 -6.03
CA ASP A 71 11.10 8.02 -5.16
C ASP A 71 11.09 7.15 -3.91
N ILE A 72 9.94 6.99 -3.26
CA ILE A 72 9.78 6.08 -2.12
C ILE A 72 10.09 4.64 -2.52
N ILE A 73 9.63 4.16 -3.67
CA ILE A 73 9.96 2.79 -4.14
C ILE A 73 11.45 2.63 -4.43
N ALA A 74 12.08 3.64 -5.01
CA ALA A 74 13.51 3.64 -5.31
C ALA A 74 14.35 3.68 -4.02
N ASN A 75 13.91 4.46 -3.04
CA ASN A 75 14.58 4.75 -1.78
C ASN A 75 14.19 3.83 -0.62
N ALA A 76 13.17 2.97 -0.75
CA ALA A 76 12.83 1.89 0.19
C ALA A 76 13.93 0.81 0.32
N LYS A 77 15.15 1.11 -0.15
CA LYS A 77 16.37 0.38 0.18
C LYS A 77 16.72 0.64 1.64
N GLY A 78 16.49 -0.36 2.49
CA GLY A 78 17.33 -0.56 3.68
C GLY A 78 16.60 -0.61 5.01
N GLN A 79 15.70 -1.58 5.19
CA GLN A 79 15.57 -2.26 6.49
C GLN A 79 15.53 -3.75 6.22
N GLY A 80 16.71 -4.34 6.39
CA GLY A 80 17.00 -5.76 6.26
C GLY A 80 18.17 -6.06 7.18
N THR A 81 17.84 -6.22 8.45
CA THR A 81 18.58 -6.99 9.47
C THR A 81 17.52 -7.69 10.28
#